data_AF-A0A3P7KEI2-F1
#
_entry.id   AF-A0A3P7KEI2-F1
#
_cell.length_a   1.000
_cell.length_b   1.000
_cell.length_c   1.000
_cell.angle_alpha   90.00
_cell.angle_beta   90.00
_cell.angle_gamma   90.00
#
_symmetry.space_group_name_H-M   'P 1'
#
loop_
_entity.id
_entity.type
_entity.pdbx_description
1 polymer ?
#
loop_
_entity_poly.entity_id
_entity_poly.type
_entity_poly.pdbx_seq_one_letter_code
_entity_poly.pdbx_strand_id
1 'polypeptide(L)'
;MMFFYSLGCTCDQLEQAARGPIGLFLLDMVGSSLAGVVQQDRFSVVLVGEDDLVNELESCAPEVMEKIISVALERVKAKEEDELGVDEYETLNGPAHNCTNMRSQIVIKKWAKVIELFLEAAKSPLTSAEQPSKDIMFGGSFTCDLIASRLRHIVKQRLDLSRSLLALIQLYAEDSMRSDYPMFDFSELETNLSSVKSLYGLFHDLLALKLAKENVQVSLCSWFFKGDGVEWVCKAAHAGSSDEQTSRLKYNEFLDKIVNAGLRVLSPYSTEALLARFLATHEKYAILMNLCTLYVNRTPEELRSVMTFYSAIAYSGIGKPLRAMTNFNLAAKGITEHNKALLTALSPVGKSSEGINLGDYYVTALRYLHEHRHSEEVVEMARSAVASLPPGHECTSRIYVTLFNHLVNQGNWCDALQSIIQNTDTEIKRMTLRELLSRMLHARDWKSIVELSYGKLEEEVEKF
;
A
#
# COMPACT_ATOMS: atom_id res chain seq x y z
N MET A 1 1.74 22.07 -26.51
CA MET A 1 2.42 20.76 -26.63
C MET A 1 3.88 20.86 -27.06
N MET A 2 4.24 21.64 -28.10
CA MET A 2 5.63 21.76 -28.60
C MET A 2 6.71 22.12 -27.55
N PHE A 3 6.41 23.03 -26.61
CA PHE A 3 7.35 23.38 -25.55
C PHE A 3 7.70 22.19 -24.64
N PHE A 4 6.69 21.46 -24.16
CA PHE A 4 6.92 20.30 -23.28
C PHE A 4 7.61 19.14 -24.01
N TYR A 5 7.32 18.97 -25.31
CA TYR A 5 8.04 18.01 -26.15
C TYR A 5 9.51 18.40 -26.33
N SER A 6 9.79 19.65 -26.68
CA SER A 6 11.15 20.17 -26.82
C SER A 6 11.94 20.13 -25.51
N LEU A 7 11.28 20.43 -24.38
CA LEU A 7 11.86 20.31 -23.05
C LEU A 7 12.21 18.84 -22.74
N GLY A 8 11.30 17.91 -23.04
CA GLY A 8 11.53 16.47 -22.92
C GLY A 8 12.77 16.02 -23.70
N CYS A 9 12.84 16.36 -25.00
CA CYS A 9 13.99 16.01 -25.83
C CYS A 9 15.31 16.61 -25.32
N THR A 10 15.28 17.85 -24.80
CA THR A 10 16.48 18.51 -24.25
C THR A 10 16.92 17.83 -22.96
N CYS A 11 15.98 17.46 -22.08
CA CYS A 11 16.27 16.69 -20.87
C CYS A 11 16.87 15.31 -21.21
N ASP A 12 16.32 14.61 -22.21
CA ASP A 12 16.83 13.31 -22.65
C ASP A 12 18.26 13.41 -23.21
N GLN A 13 18.55 14.47 -23.99
CA GLN A 13 19.89 14.74 -24.51
C GLN A 13 20.89 15.06 -23.40
N LEU A 14 20.50 15.87 -22.41
CA LEU A 14 21.31 16.15 -21.23
C LEU A 14 21.56 14.87 -20.42
N GLU A 15 20.54 14.04 -20.25
CA GLU A 15 20.67 12.76 -19.55
C GLU A 15 21.60 11.79 -20.29
N GLN A 16 21.50 11.70 -21.62
CA GLN A 16 22.40 10.89 -22.45
C GLN A 16 23.84 11.39 -22.39
N ALA A 17 24.06 12.70 -22.44
CA ALA A 17 25.39 13.31 -22.32
C ALA A 17 26.02 13.07 -20.94
N ALA A 18 25.23 13.10 -19.87
CA ALA A 18 25.68 12.83 -18.50
C ALA A 18 25.91 11.33 -18.19
N ARG A 19 25.46 10.41 -19.06
CA ARG A 19 25.56 8.95 -18.89
C ARG A 19 26.91 8.35 -19.31
N GLY A 20 27.92 9.16 -19.64
CA GLY A 20 29.25 8.69 -19.97
C GLY A 20 29.81 7.74 -18.89
N PRO A 21 30.18 6.48 -19.22
CA PRO A 21 30.75 5.58 -18.24
C PRO A 21 32.15 6.07 -17.83
N ILE A 22 32.35 6.28 -16.53
CA ILE A 22 33.63 6.69 -15.96
C ILE A 22 34.47 5.47 -15.61
N GLY A 23 33.83 4.39 -15.14
CA GLY A 23 34.52 3.17 -14.77
C GLY A 23 33.59 2.03 -14.45
N LEU A 24 34.16 0.83 -14.37
CA LEU A 24 33.48 -0.36 -13.90
C LEU A 24 33.61 -0.47 -12.38
N PHE A 25 32.55 -0.94 -11.75
CA PHE A 25 32.50 -1.26 -10.34
C PHE A 25 32.35 -2.76 -10.16
N LEU A 26 33.16 -3.33 -9.27
CA LEU A 26 33.06 -4.71 -8.84
C LEU A 26 33.11 -4.71 -7.31
N LEU A 27 32.02 -5.11 -6.67
CA LEU A 27 32.01 -5.43 -5.25
C LEU A 27 32.20 -6.93 -5.11
N ASP A 28 33.43 -7.32 -4.85
CA ASP A 28 33.81 -8.69 -4.53
C ASP A 28 34.08 -8.77 -3.03
N MET A 29 33.01 -8.97 -2.25
CA MET A 29 33.11 -9.28 -0.83
C MET A 29 32.53 -10.68 -0.60
N VAL A 30 32.95 -11.35 0.48
CA VAL A 30 32.44 -12.69 0.82
C VAL A 30 30.92 -12.65 0.93
N GLY A 31 30.25 -13.29 -0.03
CA GLY A 31 28.79 -13.33 -0.12
C GLY A 31 28.15 -12.19 -0.92
N SER A 32 28.89 -11.28 -1.55
CA SER A 32 28.34 -10.31 -2.50
C SER A 32 29.16 -10.30 -3.77
N SER A 33 28.51 -10.47 -4.92
CA SER A 33 29.10 -10.23 -6.23
C SER A 33 28.19 -9.25 -6.96
N LEU A 34 28.50 -7.97 -6.86
CA LEU A 34 27.82 -6.93 -7.62
C LEU A 34 28.78 -6.39 -8.68
N ALA A 35 28.32 -6.34 -9.92
CA ALA A 35 28.98 -5.61 -10.99
C ALA A 35 28.17 -4.37 -11.33
N GLY A 36 28.83 -3.31 -11.78
CA GLY A 36 28.17 -2.07 -12.11
C GLY A 36 29.01 -1.11 -12.92
N VAL A 37 28.41 0.02 -13.25
CA VAL A 37 29.05 1.12 -13.98
C VAL A 37 28.91 2.38 -13.14
N VAL A 38 30.05 3.02 -12.91
CA VAL A 38 30.13 4.36 -12.32
C VAL A 38 30.01 5.37 -13.45
N GLN A 39 29.06 6.29 -13.32
CA GLN A 39 28.83 7.41 -14.23
C GLN A 39 28.94 8.71 -13.42
N GLN A 40 29.01 9.86 -14.09
CA GLN A 40 29.32 11.14 -13.46
C GLN A 40 28.37 11.52 -12.32
N ASP A 41 27.07 11.28 -12.52
CA ASP A 41 26.02 11.59 -11.53
C ASP A 41 25.16 10.37 -11.18
N ARG A 42 25.59 9.16 -11.57
CA ARG A 42 24.79 7.94 -11.41
C ARG A 42 25.65 6.72 -11.17
N PHE A 43 25.06 5.79 -10.43
CA PHE A 43 25.59 4.47 -10.23
C PHE A 43 24.60 3.43 -10.75
N SER A 44 25.06 2.54 -11.63
CA SER A 44 24.23 1.48 -12.22
C SER A 44 24.74 0.12 -11.78
N VAL A 45 23.85 -0.75 -11.28
CA VAL A 45 24.18 -2.11 -10.83
C VAL A 45 23.58 -3.10 -11.80
N VAL A 46 24.37 -4.08 -12.22
CA VAL A 46 23.94 -5.23 -13.02
C VAL A 46 23.42 -6.28 -12.06
N LEU A 47 22.15 -6.67 -12.25
CA LEU A 47 21.48 -7.70 -11.49
C LEU A 47 20.98 -8.77 -12.46
N VAL A 48 20.96 -10.02 -11.99
CA VAL A 48 20.45 -11.15 -12.78
C VAL A 48 18.94 -10.96 -13.04
N GLY A 49 18.50 -11.29 -14.25
CA GLY A 49 17.11 -11.12 -14.71
C GLY A 49 16.24 -12.35 -14.44
N GLU A 50 15.05 -12.36 -15.03
CA GLU A 50 14.21 -13.57 -15.13
C GLU A 50 14.73 -14.42 -16.29
N ASP A 51 15.82 -15.16 -16.07
CA ASP A 51 16.56 -15.88 -17.11
C ASP A 51 15.67 -16.87 -17.88
N ASP A 52 14.71 -17.51 -17.22
CA ASP A 52 13.80 -18.47 -17.88
C ASP A 52 12.94 -17.83 -18.98
N LEU A 53 12.45 -16.61 -18.76
CA LEU A 53 11.65 -15.87 -19.74
C LEU A 53 12.52 -15.43 -20.93
N VAL A 54 13.74 -14.95 -20.63
CA VAL A 54 14.70 -14.49 -21.64
C VAL A 54 15.18 -15.66 -22.50
N ASN A 55 15.57 -16.77 -21.87
CA ASN A 55 15.99 -17.99 -22.55
C ASN A 55 14.90 -18.51 -23.49
N GLU A 56 13.63 -18.47 -23.05
CA GLU A 56 12.52 -18.92 -23.88
C GLU A 56 12.29 -17.99 -25.08
N LEU A 57 12.43 -16.67 -24.91
CA LEU A 57 12.35 -15.68 -26.00
C LEU A 57 13.52 -15.78 -26.99
N GLU A 58 14.75 -16.03 -26.52
CA GLU A 58 15.94 -16.15 -27.36
C GLU A 58 16.02 -17.49 -28.11
N SER A 59 15.36 -18.54 -27.59
CA SER A 59 15.37 -19.88 -28.18
C SER A 59 14.63 -19.99 -29.52
N CYS A 60 13.87 -18.96 -29.93
CA CYS A 60 13.11 -18.92 -31.18
C CYS A 60 13.33 -17.57 -31.87
N ALA A 61 13.61 -17.59 -33.19
CA ALA A 61 13.88 -16.42 -34.06
C ALA A 61 13.46 -15.06 -33.44
N PRO A 62 14.33 -14.38 -32.68
CA PRO A 62 13.96 -13.26 -31.83
C PRO A 62 13.39 -12.09 -32.64
N GLU A 63 13.93 -11.88 -33.84
CA GLU A 63 13.44 -10.91 -34.82
C GLU A 63 11.96 -11.12 -35.21
N VAL A 64 11.51 -12.38 -35.27
CA VAL A 64 10.11 -12.71 -35.60
C VAL A 64 9.20 -12.38 -34.43
N MET A 65 9.60 -12.73 -33.20
CA MET A 65 8.83 -12.45 -31.99
C MET A 65 8.73 -10.93 -31.74
N GLU A 66 9.84 -10.20 -31.90
CA GLU A 66 9.90 -8.75 -31.77
C GLU A 66 9.01 -8.04 -32.81
N LYS A 67 9.04 -8.50 -34.06
CA LYS A 67 8.17 -7.96 -35.11
C LYS A 67 6.69 -8.16 -34.79
N ILE A 68 6.31 -9.32 -34.26
CA ILE A 68 4.92 -9.60 -33.87
C ILE A 68 4.47 -8.67 -32.74
N ILE A 69 5.28 -8.49 -31.68
CA ILE A 69 4.98 -7.55 -30.61
C ILE A 69 4.87 -6.12 -31.14
N SER A 70 5.78 -5.70 -32.02
CA SER A 70 5.78 -4.35 -32.58
C SER A 70 4.48 -4.06 -33.34
N VAL A 71 4.04 -4.99 -34.18
CA VAL A 71 2.75 -4.91 -34.88
C VAL A 71 1.57 -4.84 -33.90
N ALA A 72 1.59 -5.64 -32.83
CA ALA A 72 0.55 -5.62 -31.81
C ALA A 72 0.47 -4.27 -31.08
N LEU A 73 1.62 -3.70 -30.70
CA LEU A 73 1.69 -2.42 -30.00
C LEU A 73 1.30 -1.24 -30.89
N GLU A 74 1.73 -1.22 -32.16
CA GLU A 74 1.31 -0.21 -33.14
C GLU A 74 -0.21 -0.26 -33.35
N ARG A 75 -0.79 -1.47 -33.41
CA ARG A 75 -2.24 -1.63 -33.54
C ARG A 75 -3.01 -1.07 -32.35
N VAL A 76 -2.55 -1.31 -31.13
CA VAL A 76 -3.17 -0.74 -29.92
C VAL A 76 -3.09 0.78 -29.93
N LYS A 77 -1.94 1.36 -30.29
CA LYS A 77 -1.78 2.82 -30.39
C LYS A 77 -2.72 3.44 -31.44
N ALA A 78 -2.83 2.83 -32.63
CA ALA A 78 -3.75 3.28 -33.66
C ALA A 78 -5.21 3.27 -33.17
N LYS A 79 -5.62 2.23 -32.42
CA LYS A 79 -6.98 2.18 -31.82
C LYS A 79 -7.22 3.22 -30.74
N GLU A 80 -6.19 3.64 -30.00
CA GLU A 80 -6.30 4.69 -28.98
C GLU A 80 -6.35 6.10 -29.62
N GLU A 81 -5.76 6.28 -30.81
CA GLU A 81 -5.76 7.54 -31.56
C GLU A 81 -7.04 7.73 -32.40
N ASP A 82 -7.62 6.65 -32.93
CA ASP A 82 -8.91 6.66 -33.63
C ASP A 82 -10.09 6.48 -32.66
N GLU A 83 -10.50 7.56 -31.97
CA GLU A 83 -11.76 7.62 -31.18
C GLU A 83 -13.05 7.49 -32.06
N LEU A 84 -12.90 7.34 -33.39
CA LEU A 84 -13.99 7.21 -34.36
C LEU A 84 -13.90 5.87 -35.11
N GLY A 85 -14.37 4.81 -34.46
CA GLY A 85 -14.86 3.57 -35.10
C GLY A 85 -13.86 2.79 -35.95
N VAL A 86 -13.48 1.59 -35.51
CA VAL A 86 -12.73 0.63 -36.31
C VAL A 86 -13.47 0.39 -37.63
N ASP A 87 -12.87 0.81 -38.75
CA ASP A 87 -13.40 0.59 -40.10
C ASP A 87 -13.51 -0.93 -40.34
N GLU A 88 -14.66 -1.42 -40.83
CA GLU A 88 -14.88 -2.84 -41.14
C GLU A 88 -13.82 -3.39 -42.11
N TYR A 89 -13.18 -2.50 -42.88
CA TYR A 89 -12.06 -2.81 -43.76
C TYR A 89 -10.76 -3.18 -43.00
N GLU A 90 -10.48 -2.57 -41.84
CA GLU A 90 -9.32 -2.92 -41.02
C GLU A 90 -9.50 -4.25 -40.28
N THR A 91 -10.72 -4.60 -39.88
CA THR A 91 -11.03 -5.91 -39.30
C THR A 91 -10.92 -7.04 -40.32
N LEU A 92 -10.99 -6.73 -41.63
CA LEU A 92 -10.85 -7.70 -42.71
C LEU A 92 -9.46 -7.69 -43.37
N ASN A 93 -8.69 -6.61 -43.33
CA ASN A 93 -7.36 -6.51 -43.99
C ASN A 93 -6.25 -5.93 -43.10
N GLY A 94 -6.48 -5.88 -41.79
CA GLY A 94 -5.60 -5.20 -40.83
C GLY A 94 -4.29 -5.92 -40.51
N PRO A 95 -3.48 -5.32 -39.62
CA PRO A 95 -2.13 -5.79 -39.29
C PRO A 95 -2.08 -7.22 -38.76
N ALA A 96 -3.14 -7.68 -38.09
CA ALA A 96 -3.31 -9.05 -37.60
C ALA A 96 -3.22 -10.09 -38.74
N HIS A 97 -3.77 -9.76 -39.92
CA HIS A 97 -3.83 -10.68 -41.05
C HIS A 97 -2.58 -10.66 -41.94
N ASN A 98 -1.81 -9.57 -41.88
CA ASN A 98 -0.57 -9.38 -42.64
C ASN A 98 0.64 -10.03 -41.96
N CYS A 99 0.53 -10.38 -40.68
CA CYS A 99 1.60 -11.00 -39.92
C CYS A 99 1.54 -12.54 -40.00
N THR A 100 1.78 -13.10 -41.19
CA THR A 100 1.66 -14.56 -41.46
C THR A 100 2.53 -15.44 -40.56
N ASN A 101 3.65 -14.91 -40.06
CA ASN A 101 4.55 -15.62 -39.16
C ASN A 101 3.89 -15.98 -37.81
N MET A 102 2.84 -15.26 -37.40
CA MET A 102 2.07 -15.54 -36.19
C MET A 102 1.36 -16.90 -36.24
N ARG A 103 1.01 -17.37 -37.44
CA ARG A 103 0.27 -18.63 -37.66
C ARG A 103 1.15 -19.88 -37.53
N SER A 104 2.46 -19.72 -37.38
CA SER A 104 3.37 -20.84 -37.17
C SER A 104 3.10 -21.51 -35.82
N GLN A 105 2.84 -22.82 -35.85
CA GLN A 105 2.63 -23.64 -34.65
C GLN A 105 3.81 -23.58 -33.66
N ILE A 106 5.03 -23.37 -34.15
CA ILE A 106 6.22 -23.20 -33.31
C ILE A 106 6.14 -21.86 -32.55
N VAL A 107 5.76 -20.79 -33.24
CA VAL A 107 5.62 -19.44 -32.66
C VAL A 107 4.48 -19.40 -31.64
N ILE A 108 3.34 -20.02 -31.95
CA ILE A 108 2.18 -20.10 -31.05
C ILE A 108 2.55 -20.83 -29.75
N LYS A 109 3.20 -22.00 -29.85
CA LYS A 109 3.66 -22.77 -28.68
C LYS A 109 4.62 -21.97 -27.81
N LYS A 110 5.52 -21.20 -28.44
CA LYS A 110 6.47 -20.34 -27.74
C LYS A 110 5.76 -19.20 -27.00
N TRP A 111 4.82 -18.52 -27.66
CA TRP A 111 4.02 -17.49 -26.97
C TRP A 111 3.21 -18.05 -25.81
N ALA A 112 2.57 -19.21 -25.98
CA ALA A 112 1.85 -19.87 -24.89
C ALA A 112 2.78 -20.13 -23.69
N LYS A 113 4.01 -20.63 -23.93
CA LYS A 113 4.97 -20.89 -22.86
C LYS A 113 5.49 -19.62 -22.19
N VAL A 114 5.78 -18.57 -22.97
CA VAL A 114 6.20 -17.26 -22.46
C VAL A 114 5.12 -16.64 -21.58
N ILE A 115 3.85 -16.72 -22.01
CA ILE A 115 2.71 -16.19 -21.25
C ILE A 115 2.51 -16.99 -19.95
N GLU A 116 2.61 -18.32 -20.00
CA GLU A 116 2.53 -19.18 -18.82
C GLU A 116 3.62 -18.80 -17.80
N LEU A 117 4.89 -18.76 -18.21
CA LEU A 117 6.02 -18.40 -17.34
C LEU A 117 5.86 -16.99 -16.75
N PHE A 118 5.41 -16.03 -17.57
CA PHE A 118 5.15 -14.67 -17.10
C PHE A 118 4.01 -14.64 -16.05
N LEU A 119 2.90 -15.33 -16.30
CA LEU A 119 1.77 -15.37 -15.37
C LEU A 119 2.14 -16.07 -14.05
N GLU A 120 2.97 -17.12 -14.09
CA GLU A 120 3.52 -17.77 -12.90
C GLU A 120 4.43 -16.81 -12.11
N ALA A 121 5.36 -16.12 -12.77
CA ALA A 121 6.23 -15.14 -12.13
C ALA A 121 5.45 -13.94 -11.54
N ALA A 122 4.38 -13.52 -12.22
CA ALA A 122 3.57 -12.37 -11.84
C ALA A 122 2.65 -12.63 -10.64
N LYS A 123 2.19 -13.87 -10.41
CA LYS A 123 1.28 -14.29 -9.32
C LYS A 123 1.95 -14.35 -7.92
N SER A 124 3.25 -14.06 -7.84
CA SER A 124 4.14 -14.05 -6.65
C SER A 124 4.84 -15.39 -6.38
N PRO A 125 6.13 -15.35 -5.97
CA PRO A 125 6.82 -16.49 -5.38
C PRO A 125 6.18 -16.82 -4.03
N LEU A 126 5.36 -17.86 -3.98
CA LEU A 126 5.05 -18.54 -2.74
C LEU A 126 6.22 -19.47 -2.42
N THR A 127 7.10 -19.07 -1.51
CA THR A 127 7.97 -20.04 -0.86
C THR A 127 8.19 -19.67 0.60
N SER A 128 7.87 -20.67 1.43
CA SER A 128 8.12 -20.87 2.86
C SER A 128 8.02 -19.65 3.78
N ALA A 129 7.00 -19.69 4.64
CA ALA A 129 6.99 -18.93 5.88
C ALA A 129 8.21 -19.37 6.73
N GLU A 130 9.26 -18.55 6.73
CA GLU A 130 10.36 -18.65 7.70
C GLU A 130 10.04 -17.72 8.88
N GLN A 131 10.58 -17.97 10.06
CA GLN A 131 10.30 -17.10 11.22
C GLN A 131 11.10 -15.79 11.12
N PRO A 132 10.56 -14.65 11.59
CA PRO A 132 11.25 -13.38 11.51
C PRO A 132 12.47 -13.34 12.45
N SER A 133 13.68 -13.32 11.89
CA SER A 133 14.92 -13.01 12.61
C SER A 133 14.99 -11.54 13.02
N LYS A 134 15.58 -11.25 14.19
CA LYS A 134 15.72 -9.88 14.73
C LYS A 134 16.82 -9.02 14.09
N ASP A 135 17.75 -9.61 13.32
CA ASP A 135 18.90 -8.87 12.80
C ASP A 135 18.79 -8.59 11.29
N ILE A 136 18.67 -7.31 10.93
CA ILE A 136 18.85 -6.84 9.56
C ILE A 136 20.34 -6.97 9.22
N MET A 137 20.68 -7.97 8.43
CA MET A 137 22.07 -8.31 8.13
C MET A 137 22.77 -7.27 7.24
N PHE A 138 22.03 -6.61 6.33
CA PHE A 138 22.56 -5.59 5.43
C PHE A 138 21.72 -4.31 5.48
N GLY A 139 22.36 -3.20 5.84
CA GLY A 139 21.76 -1.87 5.92
C GLY A 139 22.46 -0.84 5.05
N GLY A 140 22.14 0.43 5.29
CA GLY A 140 22.78 1.59 4.64
C GLY A 140 22.01 2.13 3.44
N SER A 141 22.22 3.41 3.15
CA SER A 141 21.50 4.15 2.10
C SER A 141 21.60 3.49 0.72
N PHE A 142 22.78 2.95 0.38
CA PHE A 142 23.01 2.23 -0.87
C PHE A 142 22.08 1.03 -1.02
N THR A 143 22.03 0.15 -0.01
CA THR A 143 21.18 -1.05 -0.03
C THR A 143 19.70 -0.67 -0.10
N CYS A 144 19.27 0.31 0.69
CA CYS A 144 17.89 0.80 0.68
C CYS A 144 17.50 1.37 -0.69
N ASP A 145 18.36 2.17 -1.32
CA ASP A 145 18.11 2.75 -2.65
C ASP A 145 18.15 1.68 -3.74
N LEU A 146 19.01 0.67 -3.62
CA LEU A 146 19.08 -0.45 -4.55
C LEU A 146 17.82 -1.32 -4.47
N ILE A 147 17.32 -1.66 -3.27
CA ILE A 147 16.05 -2.36 -3.06
C ILE A 147 14.90 -1.56 -3.66
N ALA A 148 14.82 -0.26 -3.35
CA ALA A 148 13.77 0.62 -3.86
C ALA A 148 13.80 0.75 -5.39
N SER A 149 14.99 0.81 -5.98
CA SER A 149 15.19 0.86 -7.43
C SER A 149 14.80 -0.46 -8.10
N ARG A 150 15.25 -1.59 -7.54
CA ARG A 150 14.95 -2.92 -8.07
C ARG A 150 13.46 -3.24 -7.99
N LEU A 151 12.80 -2.94 -6.87
CA LEU A 151 11.34 -3.11 -6.73
C LEU A 151 10.57 -2.32 -7.79
N ARG A 152 10.90 -1.02 -7.96
CA ARG A 152 10.27 -0.18 -9.00
C ARG A 152 10.54 -0.70 -10.40
N HIS A 153 11.75 -1.19 -10.66
CA HIS A 153 12.12 -1.77 -11.94
C HIS A 153 11.30 -3.02 -12.25
N ILE A 154 11.20 -3.98 -11.33
CA ILE A 154 10.40 -5.20 -11.53
C ILE A 154 8.92 -4.85 -11.74
N VAL A 155 8.36 -3.95 -10.91
CA VAL A 155 6.96 -3.52 -11.06
C VAL A 155 6.71 -2.90 -12.44
N LYS A 156 7.61 -2.02 -12.89
CA LYS A 156 7.51 -1.41 -14.22
C LYS A 156 7.68 -2.44 -15.34
N GLN A 157 8.66 -3.33 -15.22
CA GLN A 157 8.92 -4.40 -16.20
C GLN A 157 7.69 -5.31 -16.34
N ARG A 158 7.10 -5.75 -15.22
CA ARG A 158 5.89 -6.59 -15.24
C ARG A 158 4.69 -5.87 -15.83
N LEU A 159 4.55 -4.57 -15.56
CA LEU A 159 3.52 -3.74 -16.19
C LEU A 159 3.72 -3.66 -17.71
N ASP A 160 4.93 -3.37 -18.18
CA ASP A 160 5.22 -3.22 -19.62
C ASP A 160 5.11 -4.56 -20.36
N LEU A 161 5.54 -5.68 -19.75
CA LEU A 161 5.32 -7.03 -20.27
C LEU A 161 3.83 -7.37 -20.33
N SER A 162 3.05 -7.11 -19.28
CA SER A 162 1.60 -7.39 -19.28
C SER A 162 0.87 -6.61 -20.38
N ARG A 163 1.27 -5.36 -20.66
CA ARG A 163 0.72 -4.56 -21.76
C ARG A 163 1.05 -5.17 -23.12
N SER A 164 2.31 -5.57 -23.30
CA SER A 164 2.79 -6.15 -24.55
C SER A 164 2.13 -7.50 -24.84
N LEU A 165 2.02 -8.37 -23.83
CA LEU A 165 1.35 -9.67 -23.95
C LEU A 165 -0.17 -9.53 -24.12
N LEU A 166 -0.81 -8.54 -23.49
CA LEU A 166 -2.23 -8.28 -23.71
C LEU A 166 -2.49 -7.81 -25.15
N ALA A 167 -1.67 -6.89 -25.67
CA ALA A 167 -1.75 -6.45 -27.07
C ALA A 167 -1.56 -7.63 -28.03
N LEU A 168 -0.61 -8.53 -27.73
CA LEU A 168 -0.37 -9.74 -28.49
C LEU A 168 -1.59 -10.66 -28.51
N ILE A 169 -2.20 -10.93 -27.36
CA ILE A 169 -3.38 -11.79 -27.25
C ILE A 169 -4.58 -11.19 -28.01
N GLN A 170 -4.78 -9.88 -27.93
CA GLN A 170 -5.81 -9.19 -28.72
C GLN A 170 -5.56 -9.32 -30.23
N LEU A 171 -4.31 -9.23 -30.67
CA LEU A 171 -3.93 -9.43 -32.07
C LEU A 171 -4.24 -10.86 -32.55
N TYR A 172 -3.96 -11.88 -31.73
CA TYR A 172 -4.32 -13.27 -32.03
C TYR A 172 -5.83 -13.52 -31.99
N ALA A 173 -6.56 -12.88 -31.07
CA ALA A 173 -8.00 -12.96 -30.99
C ALA A 173 -8.68 -12.38 -32.25
N GLU A 174 -8.13 -11.31 -32.83
CA GLU A 174 -8.60 -10.75 -34.10
C GLU A 174 -8.33 -11.70 -35.28
N ASP A 175 -7.14 -12.31 -35.37
CA ASP A 175 -6.84 -13.29 -36.43
C ASP A 175 -7.61 -14.62 -36.25
N SER A 176 -8.17 -14.88 -35.06
CA SER A 176 -8.94 -16.10 -34.78
C SER A 176 -10.17 -16.27 -35.69
N MET A 177 -10.67 -15.19 -36.29
CA MET A 177 -11.72 -15.24 -37.32
C MET A 177 -11.28 -15.96 -38.61
N ARG A 178 -9.97 -16.12 -38.85
CA ARG A 178 -9.39 -16.73 -40.06
C ARG A 178 -8.53 -17.95 -39.79
N SER A 179 -8.05 -18.14 -38.56
CA SER A 179 -7.12 -19.22 -38.20
C SER A 179 -7.41 -19.70 -36.79
N ASP A 180 -7.35 -21.01 -36.58
CA ASP A 180 -7.63 -21.59 -35.26
C ASP A 180 -6.37 -21.64 -34.39
N TYR A 181 -6.53 -21.30 -33.11
CA TYR A 181 -5.47 -21.17 -32.12
C TYR A 181 -5.81 -21.97 -30.85
N PRO A 182 -5.80 -23.32 -30.89
CA PRO A 182 -6.31 -24.17 -29.81
C PRO A 182 -5.50 -24.09 -28.51
N MET A 183 -4.32 -23.43 -28.51
CA MET A 183 -3.49 -23.23 -27.32
C MET A 183 -3.86 -21.98 -26.53
N PHE A 184 -4.70 -21.11 -27.06
CA PHE A 184 -5.12 -19.87 -26.40
C PHE A 184 -6.58 -19.97 -25.98
N ASP A 185 -6.82 -19.97 -24.67
CA ASP A 185 -8.10 -19.51 -24.14
C ASP A 185 -8.05 -17.99 -24.04
N PHE A 186 -8.52 -17.31 -25.11
CA PHE A 186 -8.46 -15.86 -25.19
C PHE A 186 -9.18 -15.18 -24.02
N SER A 187 -10.32 -15.70 -23.59
CA SER A 187 -11.12 -15.12 -22.50
C SER A 187 -10.37 -15.19 -21.17
N GLU A 188 -9.80 -16.37 -20.86
CA GLU A 188 -9.02 -16.55 -19.64
C GLU A 188 -7.72 -15.71 -19.67
N LEU A 189 -7.00 -15.73 -20.79
CA LEU A 189 -5.73 -15.00 -20.93
C LEU A 189 -5.91 -13.48 -20.86
N GLU A 190 -6.93 -12.93 -21.53
CA GLU A 190 -7.25 -11.51 -21.46
C GLU A 190 -7.62 -11.09 -20.03
N THR A 191 -8.41 -11.90 -19.33
CA THR A 191 -8.80 -11.64 -17.93
C THR A 191 -7.58 -11.65 -17.01
N ASN A 192 -6.74 -12.69 -17.13
CA ASN A 192 -5.54 -12.84 -16.32
C ASN A 192 -4.54 -11.70 -16.57
N LEU A 193 -4.21 -11.40 -17.83
CA LEU A 193 -3.28 -10.32 -18.18
C LEU A 193 -3.82 -8.93 -17.83
N SER A 194 -5.13 -8.71 -17.96
CA SER A 194 -5.78 -7.46 -17.53
C SER A 194 -5.71 -7.30 -16.01
N SER A 195 -5.88 -8.38 -15.25
CA SER A 195 -5.74 -8.36 -13.79
C SER A 195 -4.31 -7.98 -13.36
N VAL A 196 -3.30 -8.56 -14.01
CA VAL A 196 -1.88 -8.29 -13.78
C VAL A 196 -1.55 -6.84 -14.16
N LYS A 197 -2.01 -6.37 -15.34
CA LYS A 197 -1.85 -4.98 -15.79
C LYS A 197 -2.45 -3.99 -14.79
N SER A 198 -3.65 -4.28 -14.27
CA SER A 198 -4.31 -3.43 -13.26
C SER A 198 -3.53 -3.40 -11.94
N LEU A 199 -3.12 -4.57 -11.44
CA LEU A 199 -2.33 -4.71 -10.21
C LEU A 199 -1.01 -3.93 -10.29
N TYR A 200 -0.18 -4.22 -11.29
CA TYR A 200 1.13 -3.59 -11.43
C TYR A 200 1.03 -2.12 -11.89
N GLY A 201 -0.06 -1.74 -12.57
CA GLY A 201 -0.38 -0.34 -12.85
C GLY A 201 -0.61 0.45 -11.58
N LEU A 202 -1.48 -0.04 -10.70
CA LEU A 202 -1.73 0.58 -9.40
C LEU A 202 -0.46 0.57 -8.52
N PHE A 203 0.30 -0.53 -8.53
CA PHE A 203 1.55 -0.62 -7.77
C PHE A 203 2.60 0.38 -8.27
N HIS A 204 2.71 0.55 -9.59
CA HIS A 204 3.58 1.56 -10.20
C HIS A 204 3.20 2.97 -9.75
N ASP A 205 1.91 3.32 -9.83
CA ASP A 205 1.39 4.62 -9.40
C ASP A 205 1.68 4.90 -7.92
N LEU A 206 1.51 3.89 -7.05
CA LEU A 206 1.83 3.98 -5.62
C LEU A 206 3.31 4.23 -5.35
N LEU A 207 4.20 3.46 -5.99
CA LEU A 207 5.64 3.61 -5.79
C LEU A 207 6.19 4.91 -6.42
N ALA A 208 5.45 5.49 -7.37
CA ALA A 208 5.77 6.76 -8.02
C ALA A 208 5.32 8.00 -7.22
N LEU A 209 4.50 7.82 -6.17
CA LEU A 209 4.13 8.92 -5.27
C LEU A 209 5.39 9.60 -4.73
N LYS A 210 5.36 10.93 -4.65
CA LYS A 210 6.50 11.74 -4.20
C LYS A 210 6.20 12.42 -2.87
N LEU A 211 7.17 12.40 -1.98
CA LEU A 211 7.17 13.20 -0.76
C LEU A 211 8.03 14.44 -0.96
N ALA A 212 7.51 15.59 -0.53
CA ALA A 212 8.33 16.78 -0.36
C ALA A 212 9.08 16.68 0.97
N LYS A 213 10.41 16.61 0.92
CA LYS A 213 11.29 16.73 2.08
C LYS A 213 12.30 17.85 1.80
N GLU A 214 12.25 18.93 2.57
CA GLU A 214 13.27 20.00 2.53
C GLU A 214 13.54 20.52 1.09
N ASN A 215 12.47 20.82 0.34
CA ASN A 215 12.50 21.27 -1.07
C ASN A 215 12.98 20.23 -2.11
N VAL A 216 13.28 18.99 -1.70
CA VAL A 216 13.59 17.87 -2.60
C VAL A 216 12.41 16.89 -2.63
N GLN A 217 12.02 16.48 -3.84
CA GLN A 217 11.02 15.43 -4.01
C GLN A 217 11.71 14.05 -3.98
N VAL A 218 11.38 13.23 -2.98
CA VAL A 218 11.85 11.85 -2.88
C VAL A 218 10.69 10.90 -3.20
N SER A 219 10.95 9.81 -3.92
CA SER A 219 9.91 8.80 -4.15
C SER A 219 9.50 8.14 -2.83
N LEU A 220 8.23 7.76 -2.72
CA LEU A 220 7.67 7.05 -1.56
C LEU A 220 8.44 5.76 -1.29
N CYS A 221 8.76 5.02 -2.34
CA CYS A 221 9.54 3.80 -2.26
C CYS A 221 10.93 4.03 -1.61
N SER A 222 11.69 5.01 -2.10
CA SER A 222 13.03 5.31 -1.55
C SER A 222 12.94 5.84 -0.12
N TRP A 223 11.94 6.66 0.19
CA TRP A 223 11.74 7.16 1.56
C TRP A 223 11.36 6.03 2.53
N PHE A 224 10.47 5.12 2.12
CA PHE A 224 10.05 3.96 2.90
C PHE A 224 11.25 3.08 3.27
N PHE A 225 12.06 2.65 2.29
CA PHE A 225 13.20 1.77 2.56
C PHE A 225 14.35 2.45 3.30
N LYS A 226 14.51 3.78 3.20
CA LYS A 226 15.51 4.54 3.97
C LYS A 226 15.15 4.71 5.45
N GLY A 227 13.86 4.67 5.78
CA GLY A 227 13.39 4.58 7.17
C GLY A 227 13.39 3.13 7.64
N ASP A 228 12.34 2.75 8.35
CA ASP A 228 12.22 1.39 8.93
C ASP A 228 11.64 0.38 7.93
N GLY A 229 11.54 0.73 6.64
CA GLY A 229 10.81 -0.06 5.66
C GLY A 229 11.33 -1.48 5.43
N VAL A 230 12.66 -1.67 5.48
CA VAL A 230 13.26 -3.02 5.39
C VAL A 230 12.79 -3.89 6.57
N GLU A 231 12.83 -3.34 7.79
CA GLU A 231 12.39 -4.03 9.00
C GLU A 231 10.90 -4.41 8.94
N TRP A 232 10.08 -3.48 8.48
CA TRP A 232 8.64 -3.68 8.35
C TRP A 232 8.30 -4.75 7.30
N VAL A 233 9.02 -4.75 6.16
CA VAL A 233 8.88 -5.79 5.14
C VAL A 233 9.29 -7.15 5.71
N CYS A 234 10.43 -7.25 6.42
CA CYS A 234 10.85 -8.48 7.08
C CYS A 234 9.79 -9.01 8.07
N LYS A 235 9.28 -8.14 8.93
CA LYS A 235 8.27 -8.50 9.95
C LYS A 235 6.95 -8.95 9.32
N ALA A 236 6.41 -8.18 8.37
CA ALA A 236 5.14 -8.50 7.72
C ALA A 236 5.27 -9.74 6.82
N ALA A 237 6.38 -9.86 6.10
CA ALA A 237 6.60 -10.98 5.22
C ALA A 237 7.00 -12.26 5.95
N HIS A 238 7.33 -12.17 7.24
CA HIS A 238 8.08 -13.21 7.96
C HIS A 238 9.35 -13.59 7.17
N ALA A 239 9.96 -12.60 6.50
CA ALA A 239 11.17 -12.79 5.73
C ALA A 239 12.37 -12.56 6.68
N GLY A 240 12.77 -13.63 7.34
CA GLY A 240 13.94 -13.67 8.23
C GLY A 240 14.52 -15.09 8.25
N SER A 241 15.80 -15.21 8.57
CA SER A 241 16.46 -16.52 8.64
C SER A 241 15.94 -17.30 9.85
N SER A 242 15.56 -18.56 9.65
CA SER A 242 15.50 -19.55 10.74
C SER A 242 16.91 -19.77 11.33
N ASP A 243 16.93 -20.11 12.62
CA ASP A 243 18.05 -20.03 13.56
C ASP A 243 19.30 -20.90 13.31
N GLU A 244 20.38 -20.43 13.97
CA GLU A 244 21.43 -21.18 14.68
C GLU A 244 22.48 -22.07 14.00
N GLN A 245 22.47 -22.37 12.70
CA GLN A 245 23.65 -23.04 12.12
C GLN A 245 23.83 -22.78 10.62
N THR A 246 24.95 -22.12 10.28
CA THR A 246 25.64 -22.18 8.98
C THR A 246 24.93 -21.60 7.75
N SER A 247 24.80 -20.28 7.67
CA SER A 247 25.41 -19.43 6.62
C SER A 247 24.78 -18.04 6.62
N ARG A 248 25.62 -17.01 6.72
CA ARG A 248 25.22 -15.64 6.44
C ARG A 248 24.64 -15.59 5.02
N LEU A 249 23.38 -15.13 4.85
CA LEU A 249 22.77 -14.96 3.53
C LEU A 249 23.70 -14.12 2.66
N LYS A 250 23.91 -14.55 1.41
CA LYS A 250 24.66 -13.72 0.46
C LYS A 250 23.87 -12.44 0.19
N TYR A 251 24.55 -11.33 -0.05
CA TYR A 251 23.95 -10.03 -0.32
C TYR A 251 22.93 -10.09 -1.46
N ASN A 252 23.24 -10.82 -2.54
CA ASN A 252 22.34 -10.97 -3.68
C ASN A 252 21.07 -11.76 -3.29
N GLU A 253 21.22 -12.85 -2.53
CA GLU A 253 20.09 -13.63 -2.00
C GLU A 253 19.24 -12.79 -1.04
N PHE A 254 19.87 -11.97 -0.20
CA PHE A 254 19.18 -11.01 0.66
C PHE A 254 18.38 -10.00 -0.15
N LEU A 255 18.98 -9.37 -1.17
CA LEU A 255 18.29 -8.42 -2.03
C LEU A 255 17.05 -9.05 -2.67
N ASP A 256 17.20 -10.23 -3.26
CA ASP A 256 16.09 -10.93 -3.92
C ASP A 256 15.00 -11.33 -2.92
N LYS A 257 15.38 -11.84 -1.73
CA LYS A 257 14.42 -12.15 -0.65
C LYS A 257 13.63 -10.92 -0.23
N ILE A 258 14.28 -9.77 0.01
CA ILE A 258 13.60 -8.55 0.45
C ILE A 258 12.75 -7.93 -0.66
N VAL A 259 13.22 -7.94 -1.91
CA VAL A 259 12.45 -7.42 -3.03
C VAL A 259 11.21 -8.28 -3.27
N ASN A 260 11.33 -9.60 -3.22
CA ASN A 260 10.19 -10.52 -3.35
C ASN A 260 9.21 -10.39 -2.18
N ALA A 261 9.71 -10.26 -0.95
CA ALA A 261 8.89 -9.94 0.21
C ALA A 261 8.16 -8.61 0.02
N GLY A 262 8.85 -7.58 -0.48
CA GLY A 262 8.31 -6.27 -0.81
C GLY A 262 7.21 -6.32 -1.86
N LEU A 263 7.38 -7.10 -2.94
CA LEU A 263 6.35 -7.32 -3.96
C LEU A 263 5.06 -7.87 -3.35
N ARG A 264 5.17 -8.73 -2.32
CA ARG A 264 4.02 -9.32 -1.63
C ARG A 264 3.34 -8.37 -0.65
N VAL A 265 4.11 -7.76 0.26
CA VAL A 265 3.54 -6.97 1.38
C VAL A 265 3.25 -5.52 1.03
N LEU A 266 3.93 -4.97 0.02
CA LEU A 266 3.65 -3.62 -0.50
C LEU A 266 2.66 -3.65 -1.66
N SER A 267 2.23 -4.84 -2.10
CA SER A 267 1.22 -5.01 -3.15
C SER A 267 -0.04 -4.20 -2.80
N PRO A 268 -0.68 -3.55 -3.78
CA PRO A 268 -1.94 -2.86 -3.56
C PRO A 268 -3.06 -3.75 -3.01
N TYR A 269 -2.98 -5.06 -3.28
CA TYR A 269 -3.97 -6.03 -2.83
C TYR A 269 -3.55 -6.75 -1.54
N SER A 270 -2.47 -6.31 -0.89
CA SER A 270 -2.03 -6.87 0.38
C SER A 270 -2.95 -6.44 1.53
N THR A 271 -3.33 -7.39 2.38
CA THR A 271 -4.10 -7.13 3.61
C THR A 271 -3.31 -6.38 4.67
N GLU A 272 -1.97 -6.35 4.56
CA GLU A 272 -1.08 -5.65 5.49
C GLU A 272 -1.16 -4.12 5.36
N ALA A 273 -1.55 -3.61 4.18
CA ALA A 273 -1.62 -2.18 3.86
C ALA A 273 -0.40 -1.37 4.37
N LEU A 274 0.80 -1.95 4.23
CA LEU A 274 2.01 -1.53 4.94
C LEU A 274 2.40 -0.08 4.64
N LEU A 275 2.25 0.37 3.39
CA LEU A 275 2.54 1.76 2.99
C LEU A 275 1.59 2.76 3.67
N ALA A 276 0.30 2.44 3.74
CA ALA A 276 -0.69 3.31 4.39
C ALA A 276 -0.40 3.41 5.89
N ARG A 277 -0.04 2.29 6.51
CA ARG A 277 0.38 2.21 7.90
C ARG A 277 1.62 3.05 8.19
N PHE A 278 2.66 2.91 7.38
CA PHE A 278 3.91 3.64 7.54
C PHE A 278 3.71 5.16 7.40
N LEU A 279 2.90 5.59 6.42
CA LEU A 279 2.54 7.00 6.24
C LEU A 279 1.74 7.56 7.43
N ALA A 280 0.83 6.77 8.01
CA ALA A 280 0.07 7.17 9.20
C ALA A 280 0.97 7.32 10.43
N THR A 281 1.90 6.38 10.65
CA THR A 281 2.85 6.42 11.79
C THR A 281 3.81 7.60 11.72
N HIS A 282 4.20 8.04 10.53
CA HIS A 282 5.08 9.19 10.32
C HIS A 282 4.34 10.50 9.99
N GLU A 283 3.04 10.56 10.26
CA GLU A 283 2.20 11.76 10.14
C GLU A 283 2.21 12.39 8.72
N LYS A 284 2.37 11.56 7.67
CA LYS A 284 2.40 12.00 6.26
C LYS A 284 1.00 11.98 5.64
N TYR A 285 0.06 12.68 6.27
CA TYR A 285 -1.37 12.60 5.96
C TYR A 285 -1.75 13.03 4.54
N ALA A 286 -1.09 14.05 3.98
CA ALA A 286 -1.36 14.50 2.60
C ALA A 286 -1.07 13.41 1.56
N ILE A 287 0.06 12.70 1.71
CA ILE A 287 0.42 11.59 0.81
C ILE A 287 -0.44 10.36 1.09
N LEU A 288 -0.79 10.12 2.37
CA LEU A 288 -1.75 9.07 2.72
C LEU A 288 -3.11 9.29 2.03
N MET A 289 -3.58 10.53 1.96
CA MET A 289 -4.80 10.87 1.23
C MET A 289 -4.64 10.58 -0.27
N ASN A 290 -3.53 10.99 -0.88
CA ASN A 290 -3.26 10.69 -2.29
C ASN A 290 -3.26 9.18 -2.54
N LEU A 291 -2.65 8.40 -1.65
CA LEU A 291 -2.69 6.94 -1.68
C LEU A 291 -4.14 6.45 -1.65
N CYS A 292 -4.94 6.87 -0.67
CA CYS A 292 -6.35 6.46 -0.58
C CYS A 292 -7.16 6.84 -1.82
N THR A 293 -6.92 8.01 -2.44
CA THR A 293 -7.62 8.41 -3.67
C THR A 293 -7.32 7.51 -4.86
N LEU A 294 -6.10 6.96 -4.97
CA LEU A 294 -5.75 6.00 -6.01
C LEU A 294 -6.55 4.70 -5.89
N TYR A 295 -6.98 4.34 -4.69
CA TYR A 295 -7.73 3.11 -4.43
C TYR A 295 -9.23 3.21 -4.70
N VAL A 296 -9.84 4.42 -4.69
CA VAL A 296 -11.31 4.61 -4.66
C VAL A 296 -12.09 3.80 -5.71
N ASN A 297 -11.52 3.56 -6.89
CA ASN A 297 -12.16 2.81 -7.98
C ASN A 297 -11.45 1.49 -8.34
N ARG A 298 -10.36 1.15 -7.65
CA ARG A 298 -9.47 0.03 -8.00
C ARG A 298 -9.23 -0.96 -6.86
N THR A 299 -9.91 -0.79 -5.71
CA THR A 299 -9.74 -1.68 -4.54
C THR A 299 -10.62 -2.93 -4.63
N PRO A 300 -10.10 -4.12 -4.30
CA PRO A 300 -10.91 -5.27 -3.92
C PRO A 300 -11.84 -4.93 -2.75
N GLU A 301 -13.01 -5.55 -2.69
CA GLU A 301 -14.01 -5.28 -1.65
C GLU A 301 -13.47 -5.52 -0.24
N GLU A 302 -12.62 -6.54 -0.08
CA GLU A 302 -11.99 -6.93 1.18
C GLU A 302 -11.12 -5.81 1.79
N LEU A 303 -10.54 -4.94 0.95
CA LEU A 303 -9.67 -3.84 1.39
C LEU A 303 -10.41 -2.52 1.57
N ARG A 304 -11.70 -2.46 1.21
CA ARG A 304 -12.50 -1.22 1.27
C ARG A 304 -12.56 -0.65 2.68
N SER A 305 -12.76 -1.49 3.70
CA SER A 305 -12.80 -1.07 5.10
C SER A 305 -11.44 -0.57 5.60
N VAL A 306 -10.34 -1.18 5.14
CA VAL A 306 -8.96 -0.76 5.45
C VAL A 306 -8.66 0.61 4.86
N MET A 307 -8.98 0.82 3.58
CA MET A 307 -8.75 2.10 2.92
C MET A 307 -9.65 3.19 3.48
N THR A 308 -10.87 2.85 3.91
CA THR A 308 -11.77 3.79 4.61
C THR A 308 -11.19 4.22 5.96
N PHE A 309 -10.63 3.28 6.72
CA PHE A 309 -9.94 3.57 7.99
C PHE A 309 -8.74 4.49 7.79
N TYR A 310 -7.84 4.20 6.85
CA TYR A 310 -6.70 5.08 6.58
C TYR A 310 -7.11 6.43 5.97
N SER A 311 -8.19 6.47 5.20
CA SER A 311 -8.78 7.73 4.73
C SER A 311 -9.27 8.59 5.91
N ALA A 312 -9.84 7.97 6.94
CA ALA A 312 -10.27 8.66 8.15
C ALA A 312 -9.09 9.29 8.89
N ILE A 313 -8.00 8.54 9.08
CA ILE A 313 -6.74 9.05 9.67
C ILE A 313 -6.21 10.24 8.84
N ALA A 314 -6.16 10.10 7.52
CA ALA A 314 -5.68 11.16 6.64
C ALA A 314 -6.57 12.42 6.70
N TYR A 315 -7.90 12.27 6.69
CA TYR A 315 -8.82 13.40 6.85
C TYR A 315 -8.65 14.08 8.20
N SER A 316 -8.41 13.31 9.27
CA SER A 316 -8.17 13.82 10.61
C SER A 316 -6.91 14.71 10.63
N GLY A 317 -5.80 14.23 10.07
CA GLY A 317 -4.54 14.95 10.04
C GLY A 317 -4.48 16.15 9.08
N ILE A 318 -5.32 16.17 8.03
CA ILE A 318 -5.46 17.33 7.11
C ILE A 318 -6.45 18.38 7.66
N GLY A 319 -7.07 18.13 8.82
CA GLY A 319 -8.01 19.08 9.45
C GLY A 319 -9.40 19.07 8.84
N LYS A 320 -9.90 17.91 8.38
CA LYS A 320 -11.28 17.69 7.91
C LYS A 320 -12.03 16.74 8.85
N PRO A 321 -12.40 17.18 10.05
CA PRO A 321 -12.80 16.28 11.13
C PRO A 321 -14.15 15.59 10.90
N LEU A 322 -15.17 16.27 10.37
CA LEU A 322 -16.45 15.65 10.00
C LEU A 322 -16.32 14.48 9.00
N ARG A 323 -15.44 14.63 8.00
CA ARG A 323 -15.16 13.55 7.04
C ARG A 323 -14.39 12.42 7.69
N ALA A 324 -13.45 12.74 8.58
CA ALA A 324 -12.72 11.74 9.35
C ALA A 324 -13.67 10.91 10.20
N MET A 325 -14.55 11.55 10.98
CA MET A 325 -15.54 10.89 11.83
C MET A 325 -16.47 9.98 11.03
N THR A 326 -17.00 10.48 9.90
CA THR A 326 -17.87 9.69 9.02
C THR A 326 -17.17 8.43 8.53
N ASN A 327 -15.92 8.55 8.06
CA ASN A 327 -15.14 7.41 7.60
C ASN A 327 -14.77 6.45 8.73
N PHE A 328 -14.45 6.94 9.94
CA PHE A 328 -14.24 6.08 11.09
C PHE A 328 -15.52 5.28 11.44
N ASN A 329 -16.69 5.89 11.40
CA ASN A 329 -17.95 5.18 11.64
C ASN A 329 -18.27 4.15 10.54
N LEU A 330 -17.95 4.46 9.28
CA LEU A 330 -18.09 3.51 8.18
C LEU A 330 -17.13 2.32 8.31
N ALA A 331 -15.86 2.56 8.66
CA ALA A 331 -14.87 1.51 8.85
C ALA A 331 -15.16 0.62 10.08
N ALA A 332 -15.87 1.13 11.10
CA ALA A 332 -16.30 0.34 12.26
C ALA A 332 -17.15 -0.88 11.85
N LYS A 333 -17.97 -0.75 10.79
CA LYS A 333 -18.76 -1.88 10.25
C LYS A 333 -17.87 -3.04 9.79
N GLY A 334 -16.70 -2.74 9.24
CA GLY A 334 -15.71 -3.75 8.85
C GLY A 334 -15.21 -4.58 10.04
N ILE A 335 -15.16 -4.02 11.25
CA ILE A 335 -14.81 -4.78 12.47
C ILE A 335 -15.96 -5.70 12.88
N THR A 336 -17.20 -5.19 12.85
CA THR A 336 -18.37 -6.02 13.17
C THR A 336 -18.54 -7.18 12.18
N GLU A 337 -18.14 -7.00 10.93
CA GLU A 337 -18.13 -8.02 9.87
C GLU A 337 -16.88 -8.93 9.92
N HIS A 338 -15.98 -8.73 10.88
CA HIS A 338 -14.75 -9.52 11.07
C HIS A 338 -13.83 -9.50 9.83
N ASN A 339 -13.73 -8.33 9.18
CA ASN A 339 -12.84 -8.13 8.05
C ASN A 339 -11.38 -8.34 8.47
N LYS A 340 -10.78 -9.45 8.00
CA LYS A 340 -9.41 -9.87 8.34
C LYS A 340 -8.36 -8.81 8.04
N ALA A 341 -8.51 -8.09 6.93
CA ALA A 341 -7.55 -7.08 6.51
C ALA A 341 -7.55 -5.87 7.45
N LEU A 342 -8.73 -5.43 7.91
CA LEU A 342 -8.83 -4.34 8.89
C LEU A 342 -8.30 -4.74 10.26
N LEU A 343 -8.58 -5.97 10.70
CA LEU A 343 -8.01 -6.50 11.95
C LEU A 343 -6.47 -6.58 11.89
N THR A 344 -5.92 -6.99 10.74
CA THR A 344 -4.47 -7.01 10.51
C THR A 344 -3.86 -5.61 10.50
N ALA A 345 -4.55 -4.63 9.91
CA ALA A 345 -4.09 -3.23 9.92
C ALA A 345 -4.03 -2.63 11.33
N LEU A 346 -4.88 -3.10 12.25
CA LEU A 346 -4.92 -2.66 13.65
C LEU A 346 -3.93 -3.41 14.55
N SER A 347 -3.54 -4.65 14.21
CA SER A 347 -2.55 -5.41 14.98
C SER A 347 -1.15 -4.85 14.78
N PRO A 348 -0.20 -5.02 15.71
CA PRO A 348 1.20 -4.67 15.47
C PRO A 348 1.78 -5.44 14.27
N VAL A 349 2.67 -4.82 13.48
CA VAL A 349 3.28 -5.44 12.28
C VAL A 349 3.89 -6.80 12.63
N GLY A 350 3.50 -7.84 11.90
CA GLY A 350 4.00 -9.22 12.08
C GLY A 350 3.42 -9.96 13.31
N LYS A 351 2.34 -9.45 13.92
CA LYS A 351 1.62 -10.15 15.00
C LYS A 351 0.22 -10.57 14.58
N SER A 352 -0.25 -11.68 15.17
CA SER A 352 -1.62 -12.17 15.02
C SER A 352 -2.64 -11.08 15.36
N SER A 353 -3.72 -11.04 14.58
CA SER A 353 -4.87 -10.16 14.81
C SER A 353 -5.89 -10.74 15.79
N GLU A 354 -5.62 -11.91 16.37
CA GLU A 354 -6.46 -12.58 17.36
C GLU A 354 -6.56 -11.71 18.63
N GLY A 355 -7.77 -11.23 18.92
CA GLY A 355 -8.07 -10.46 20.13
C GLY A 355 -8.44 -9.00 19.90
N ILE A 356 -8.32 -8.46 18.69
CA ILE A 356 -8.75 -7.08 18.39
C ILE A 356 -10.27 -7.03 18.34
N ASN A 357 -10.84 -6.19 19.21
CA ASN A 357 -12.28 -5.99 19.30
C ASN A 357 -12.70 -4.59 18.82
N LEU A 358 -14.02 -4.36 18.76
CA LEU A 358 -14.60 -3.07 18.38
C LEU A 358 -14.22 -1.94 19.34
N GLY A 359 -13.98 -2.24 20.62
CA GLY A 359 -13.51 -1.28 21.61
C GLY A 359 -12.10 -0.76 21.31
N ASP A 360 -11.17 -1.65 20.94
CA ASP A 360 -9.79 -1.29 20.55
C ASP A 360 -9.78 -0.40 19.31
N TYR A 361 -10.68 -0.67 18.36
CA TYR A 361 -10.90 0.18 17.20
C TYR A 361 -11.29 1.60 17.61
N TYR A 362 -12.35 1.75 18.43
CA TYR A 362 -12.81 3.07 18.86
C TYR A 362 -11.76 3.81 19.69
N VAL A 363 -11.02 3.12 20.56
CA VAL A 363 -9.90 3.72 21.30
C VAL A 363 -8.84 4.26 20.33
N THR A 364 -8.53 3.53 19.27
CA THR A 364 -7.57 3.97 18.23
C THR A 364 -8.09 5.17 17.45
N ALA A 365 -9.36 5.15 17.04
CA ALA A 365 -9.98 6.27 16.31
C ALA A 365 -10.06 7.55 17.17
N LEU A 366 -10.45 7.41 18.44
CA LEU A 366 -10.48 8.51 19.40
C LEU A 366 -9.09 9.09 19.65
N ARG A 367 -8.04 8.25 19.71
CA ARG A 367 -6.66 8.71 19.84
C ARG A 367 -6.28 9.66 18.69
N TYR A 368 -6.54 9.28 17.43
CA TYR A 368 -6.22 10.14 16.29
C TYR A 368 -7.02 11.45 16.29
N LEU A 369 -8.32 11.41 16.63
CA LEU A 369 -9.11 12.65 16.74
C LEU A 369 -8.62 13.55 17.88
N HIS A 370 -8.23 12.96 19.01
CA HIS A 370 -7.67 13.65 20.16
C HIS A 370 -6.32 14.32 19.84
N GLU A 371 -5.38 13.57 19.25
CA GLU A 371 -4.05 14.05 18.86
C GLU A 371 -4.14 15.24 17.89
N HIS A 372 -5.10 15.20 16.96
CA HIS A 372 -5.36 16.30 16.02
C HIS A 372 -6.27 17.41 16.56
N ARG A 373 -6.65 17.36 17.85
CA ARG A 373 -7.42 18.40 18.58
C ARG A 373 -8.86 18.61 18.10
N HIS A 374 -9.51 17.58 17.56
CA HIS A 374 -10.90 17.62 17.08
C HIS A 374 -11.90 17.33 18.21
N SER A 375 -12.02 18.27 19.15
CA SER A 375 -12.71 18.01 20.43
C SER A 375 -14.20 17.69 20.30
N GLU A 376 -14.92 18.28 19.35
CA GLU A 376 -16.35 18.02 19.14
C GLU A 376 -16.57 16.60 18.60
N GLU A 377 -15.80 16.19 17.59
CA GLU A 377 -15.87 14.86 17.01
C GLU A 377 -15.38 13.77 17.96
N VAL A 378 -14.44 14.07 18.88
CA VAL A 378 -14.07 13.15 19.96
C VAL A 378 -15.26 12.86 20.87
N VAL A 379 -16.02 13.89 21.27
CA VAL A 379 -17.20 13.73 22.14
C VAL A 379 -18.27 12.91 21.42
N GLU A 380 -18.59 13.24 20.17
CA GLU A 380 -19.60 12.52 19.39
C GLU A 380 -19.20 11.05 19.14
N MET A 381 -17.95 10.81 18.75
CA MET A 381 -17.44 9.45 18.52
C MET A 381 -17.42 8.64 19.81
N ALA A 382 -17.03 9.23 20.94
CA ALA A 382 -17.03 8.53 22.22
C ALA A 382 -18.45 8.15 22.66
N ARG A 383 -19.44 9.03 22.46
CA ARG A 383 -20.86 8.72 22.69
C ARG A 383 -21.34 7.58 21.79
N SER A 384 -20.99 7.62 20.51
CA SER A 384 -21.34 6.56 19.55
C SER A 384 -20.68 5.21 19.89
N ALA A 385 -19.42 5.23 20.31
CA ALA A 385 -18.68 4.05 20.73
C ALA A 385 -19.32 3.39 21.96
N VAL A 386 -19.64 4.17 22.99
CA VAL A 386 -20.32 3.69 24.21
C VAL A 386 -21.69 3.08 23.88
N ALA A 387 -22.46 3.70 22.99
CA ALA A 387 -23.75 3.15 22.56
C ALA A 387 -23.63 1.84 21.77
N SER A 388 -22.48 1.61 21.11
CA SER A 388 -22.24 0.43 20.27
C SER A 388 -21.61 -0.75 21.03
N LEU A 389 -21.00 -0.50 22.19
CA LEU A 389 -20.30 -1.52 22.98
C LEU A 389 -21.24 -2.17 24.01
N PRO A 390 -21.05 -3.47 24.33
CA PRO A 390 -21.82 -4.11 25.39
C PRO A 390 -21.49 -3.50 26.77
N PRO A 391 -22.47 -3.48 27.70
CA PRO A 391 -22.26 -2.92 29.03
C PRO A 391 -21.18 -3.73 29.78
N GLY A 392 -20.21 -3.03 30.38
CA GLY A 392 -19.10 -3.64 31.12
C GLY A 392 -17.89 -4.07 30.26
N HIS A 393 -17.83 -3.70 28.98
CA HIS A 393 -16.67 -3.96 28.13
C HIS A 393 -15.40 -3.28 28.67
N GLU A 394 -14.24 -3.96 28.58
CA GLU A 394 -12.97 -3.51 29.17
C GLU A 394 -12.51 -2.14 28.66
N CYS A 395 -12.72 -1.85 27.39
CA CYS A 395 -12.38 -0.56 26.77
C CYS A 395 -13.32 0.61 27.16
N THR A 396 -14.51 0.34 27.71
CA THR A 396 -15.52 1.37 27.96
C THR A 396 -15.05 2.38 29.01
N SER A 397 -14.31 1.94 30.02
CA SER A 397 -13.73 2.82 31.04
C SER A 397 -12.74 3.83 30.43
N ARG A 398 -11.88 3.39 29.51
CA ARG A 398 -10.92 4.25 28.79
C ARG A 398 -11.62 5.28 27.90
N ILE A 399 -12.70 4.88 27.24
CA ILE A 399 -13.52 5.79 26.43
C ILE A 399 -14.19 6.84 27.31
N TYR A 400 -14.75 6.45 28.46
CA TYR A 400 -15.34 7.40 29.41
C TYR A 400 -14.34 8.40 29.97
N VAL A 401 -13.10 7.98 30.28
CA VAL A 401 -12.05 8.92 30.72
C VAL A 401 -11.73 9.94 29.63
N THR A 402 -11.65 9.49 28.37
CA THR A 402 -11.39 10.39 27.23
C THR A 402 -12.54 11.38 27.06
N LEU A 403 -13.78 10.89 27.08
CA LEU A 403 -14.99 11.72 27.00
C LEU A 403 -15.06 12.75 28.14
N PHE A 404 -14.82 12.31 29.37
CA PHE A 404 -14.80 13.15 30.57
C PHE A 404 -13.80 14.31 30.43
N ASN A 405 -12.55 14.01 30.05
CA ASN A 405 -11.52 15.02 29.89
C ASN A 405 -11.91 16.11 28.87
N HIS A 406 -12.55 15.73 27.75
CA HIS A 406 -13.01 16.71 26.77
C HIS A 406 -14.21 17.53 27.26
N LEU A 407 -15.20 16.91 27.91
CA LEU A 407 -16.38 17.62 28.44
C LEU A 407 -16.01 18.60 29.55
N VAL A 408 -15.10 18.22 30.44
CA VAL A 408 -14.56 19.09 31.50
C VAL A 408 -13.80 20.27 30.92
N ASN A 409 -12.96 20.06 29.91
CA ASN A 409 -12.22 21.15 29.26
C ASN A 409 -13.15 22.10 28.48
N GLN A 410 -14.31 21.62 28.01
CA GLN A 410 -15.35 22.45 27.38
C GLN A 410 -16.26 23.17 28.40
N GLY A 411 -16.12 22.89 29.70
CA GLY A 411 -16.98 23.44 30.76
C GLY A 411 -18.38 22.84 30.80
N ASN A 412 -18.62 21.71 30.13
CA ASN A 412 -19.91 21.03 30.13
C ASN A 412 -20.01 20.06 31.32
N TRP A 413 -20.21 20.63 32.51
CA TRP A 413 -20.13 19.92 33.79
C TRP A 413 -21.19 18.82 33.97
N CYS A 414 -22.41 19.05 33.48
CA CYS A 414 -23.52 18.09 33.59
C CYS A 414 -23.24 16.81 32.80
N ASP A 415 -22.85 16.95 31.53
CA ASP A 415 -22.53 15.81 30.67
C ASP A 415 -21.28 15.08 31.19
N ALA A 416 -20.29 15.82 31.71
CA ALA A 416 -19.11 15.24 32.33
C ALA A 416 -19.48 14.38 33.55
N LEU A 417 -20.34 14.88 34.45
CA LEU A 417 -20.82 14.12 35.60
C LEU A 417 -21.62 12.88 35.17
N GLN A 418 -22.45 12.99 34.15
CA GLN A 418 -23.20 11.85 33.61
C GLN A 418 -22.26 10.75 33.08
N SER A 419 -21.16 11.14 32.44
CA SER A 419 -20.13 10.19 31.97
C SER A 419 -19.43 9.46 33.11
N ILE A 420 -19.21 10.12 34.27
CA ILE A 420 -18.67 9.49 35.48
C ILE A 420 -19.67 8.47 36.02
N ILE A 421 -20.95 8.86 36.18
CA ILE A 421 -21.98 8.00 36.77
C ILE A 421 -22.15 6.69 35.99
N GLN A 422 -22.07 6.75 34.67
CA GLN A 422 -22.23 5.60 33.77
C GLN A 422 -21.01 4.67 33.71
N ASN A 423 -19.83 5.12 34.14
CA ASN A 423 -18.64 4.27 34.14
C ASN A 423 -18.78 3.13 35.17
N THR A 424 -18.46 1.89 34.83
CA THR A 424 -18.61 0.76 35.78
C THR A 424 -17.43 0.63 36.75
N ASP A 425 -16.30 1.30 36.48
CA ASP A 425 -15.08 1.24 37.29
C ASP A 425 -15.12 2.23 38.46
N THR A 426 -15.04 1.72 39.70
CA THR A 426 -15.16 2.51 40.94
C THR A 426 -13.92 3.35 41.25
N GLU A 427 -12.71 2.91 40.87
CA GLU A 427 -11.49 3.69 41.11
C GLU A 427 -11.41 4.87 40.14
N ILE A 428 -11.69 4.61 38.86
CA ILE A 428 -11.71 5.66 37.83
C ILE A 428 -12.83 6.67 38.12
N LYS A 429 -14.00 6.20 38.58
CA LYS A 429 -15.09 7.08 39.05
C LYS A 429 -14.63 8.06 40.13
N ARG A 430 -13.98 7.56 41.18
CA ARG A 430 -13.50 8.42 42.26
C ARG A 430 -12.44 9.41 41.79
N MET A 431 -11.49 8.96 40.97
CA MET A 431 -10.43 9.83 40.43
C MET A 431 -11.01 10.95 39.55
N THR A 432 -11.88 10.61 38.61
CA THR A 432 -12.53 11.58 37.71
C THR A 432 -13.47 12.52 38.45
N LEU A 433 -14.18 12.07 39.49
CA LEU A 433 -15.00 12.93 40.35
C LEU A 433 -14.16 13.99 41.09
N ARG A 434 -13.02 13.59 41.66
CA ARG A 434 -12.08 14.53 42.30
C ARG A 434 -11.54 15.55 41.31
N GLU A 435 -11.21 15.12 40.10
CA GLU A 435 -10.72 16.02 39.06
C GLU A 435 -11.82 16.98 38.56
N LEU A 436 -13.06 16.52 38.45
CA LEU A 436 -14.22 17.37 38.12
C LEU A 436 -14.38 18.49 39.14
N LEU A 437 -14.42 18.14 40.43
CA LEU A 437 -14.57 19.11 41.53
C LEU A 437 -13.39 20.09 41.56
N SER A 438 -12.16 19.60 41.44
CA SER A 438 -10.97 20.45 41.38
C SER A 438 -11.04 21.46 40.21
N ARG A 439 -11.43 21.01 39.02
CA ARG A 439 -11.56 21.88 37.83
C ARG A 439 -12.68 22.91 37.96
N MET A 440 -13.82 22.52 38.52
CA MET A 440 -14.94 23.43 38.79
C MET A 440 -14.57 24.50 39.83
N LEU A 441 -13.85 24.11 40.90
CA LEU A 441 -13.32 25.05 41.91
C LEU A 441 -12.33 26.04 41.29
N HIS A 442 -11.43 25.57 40.43
CA HIS A 442 -10.50 26.42 39.69
C HIS A 442 -11.21 27.40 38.73
N ALA A 443 -12.30 26.95 38.08
CA ALA A 443 -13.13 27.80 37.22
C ALA A 443 -13.98 28.81 38.00
N ARG A 444 -14.04 28.72 39.34
CA ARG A 444 -14.90 29.53 40.24
C ARG A 444 -16.38 29.46 39.90
N ASP A 445 -16.83 28.35 39.31
CA ASP A 445 -18.22 28.14 38.92
C ASP A 445 -19.03 27.56 40.08
N TRP A 446 -19.11 28.33 41.17
CA TRP A 446 -19.75 27.93 42.42
C TRP A 446 -21.24 27.61 42.25
N LYS A 447 -21.88 28.22 41.27
CA LYS A 447 -23.31 28.03 40.99
C LYS A 447 -23.56 26.62 40.44
N SER A 448 -22.77 26.18 39.45
CA SER A 448 -22.89 24.83 38.92
C SER A 448 -22.53 23.76 39.95
N ILE A 449 -21.57 24.00 40.86
CA ILE A 449 -21.23 23.06 41.94
C ILE A 449 -22.44 22.79 42.84
N VAL A 450 -23.22 23.83 43.18
CA VAL A 450 -24.38 23.69 44.07
C VAL A 450 -25.61 23.15 43.35
N GLU A 451 -25.76 23.45 42.05
CA GLU A 451 -26.93 23.05 41.25
C GLU A 451 -26.81 21.64 40.62
N LEU A 452 -25.61 21.04 40.61
CA LEU A 452 -25.39 19.70 40.07
C LEU A 452 -25.96 18.60 40.97
N SER A 453 -26.75 17.72 40.37
CA SER A 453 -27.28 16.50 41.01
C SER A 453 -26.22 15.40 40.96
N TYR A 454 -25.49 15.21 42.06
CA TYR A 454 -24.46 14.16 42.18
C TYR A 454 -25.04 12.77 42.42
N GLY A 455 -26.31 12.67 42.82
CA GLY A 455 -27.04 11.41 42.94
C GLY A 455 -26.34 10.41 43.86
N LYS A 456 -26.04 9.19 43.35
CA LYS A 456 -25.36 8.13 44.13
C LYS A 456 -23.92 8.47 44.55
N LEU A 457 -23.36 9.59 44.07
CA LEU A 457 -22.01 10.04 44.39
C LEU A 457 -21.99 11.16 45.45
N GLU A 458 -23.14 11.61 45.96
CA GLU A 458 -23.23 12.68 46.97
C GLU A 458 -22.37 12.40 48.20
N GLU A 459 -22.39 11.18 48.75
CA GLU A 459 -21.55 10.80 49.90
C GLU A 459 -20.03 10.85 49.60
N GLU A 460 -19.60 10.67 48.35
CA GLU A 460 -18.19 10.80 47.96
C GLU A 460 -17.80 12.27 47.72
N VAL A 461 -18.74 13.11 47.30
CA VAL A 461 -18.55 14.56 47.15
C VAL A 461 -18.49 15.25 48.51
N GLU A 462 -19.34 14.86 49.47
CA GLU A 462 -19.32 15.40 50.84
C GLU A 462 -18.03 15.08 51.62
N LYS A 463 -17.32 14.01 51.23
CA LYS A 463 -16.03 13.61 51.81
C LYS A 463 -14.83 14.33 51.18
N PHE A 464 -15.03 15.04 50.08
CA PHE A 464 -14.00 15.81 49.39
C PHE A 464 -13.90 17.21 49.99
#